data_AF-F1TEE6-F1
#
_entry.id   AF-F1TEE6-F1
#
_cell.length_a   1.000
_cell.length_b   1.000
_cell.length_c   1.000
_cell.angle_alpha   90.00
_cell.angle_beta   90.00
_cell.angle_gamma   90.00
#
_symmetry.space_group_name_H-M   'P 1'
#
loop_
_entity.id
_entity.type
_entity.pdbx_description
1 polymer ?
#
loop_
_entity_poly.entity_id
_entity_poly.type
_entity_poly.pdbx_seq_one_letter_code
_entity_poly.pdbx_strand_id
1 'polypeptide(L)' 'MITVKCIYSNGDTITTSFNGTVDDANQYFLNQYFNIGTVVDNMQQCVKIESMSK' A
#
# COMPACT_ATOMS: atom_id res chain seq x y z
N MET A 1 3.67 3.03 15.18
CA MET A 1 3.95 2.32 13.92
C MET A 1 2.91 1.22 13.77
N ILE A 2 2.20 1.23 12.65
CA ILE A 2 1.18 0.23 12.30
C ILE A 2 1.68 -0.62 11.14
N THR A 3 1.10 -1.81 10.95
CA THR A 3 1.31 -2.60 9.74
C THR A 3 0.10 -2.45 8.86
N VAL A 4 0.31 -2.14 7.58
CA VAL A 4 -0.74 -2.03 6.58
C VAL A 4 -0.47 -2.98 5.43
N LYS A 5 -1.53 -3.53 4.86
CA LYS A 5 -1.52 -4.29 3.62
C LYS A 5 -2.13 -3.42 2.52
N CYS A 6 -1.29 -3.02 1.57
CA CYS A 6 -1.69 -2.30 0.37
C CYS A 6 -2.11 -3.30 -0.70
N ILE A 7 -3.27 -3.10 -1.33
CA ILE A 7 -3.80 -3.92 -2.40
C ILE A 7 -3.84 -3.06 -3.66
N TYR A 8 -3.24 -3.56 -4.73
CA TYR A 8 -3.02 -2.83 -5.97
C TYR A 8 -4.01 -3.23 -7.06
N SER A 9 -4.16 -2.37 -8.08
CA SER A 9 -5.10 -2.53 -9.19
C SER A 9 -4.94 -3.84 -9.97
N ASN A 10 -3.72 -4.38 -10.04
CA ASN A 10 -3.43 -5.66 -10.70
C ASN A 10 -3.67 -6.90 -9.79
N GLY A 11 -4.14 -6.69 -8.56
CA GLY A 11 -4.38 -7.74 -7.57
C GLY A 11 -3.18 -8.05 -6.66
N ASP A 12 -2.01 -7.46 -6.92
CA ASP A 12 -0.84 -7.64 -6.05
C ASP A 12 -1.05 -6.99 -4.68
N THR A 13 -0.30 -7.47 -3.70
CA THR A 13 -0.34 -6.91 -2.34
C THR A 13 1.05 -6.72 -1.76
N ILE A 14 1.26 -5.61 -1.06
CA ILE A 14 2.48 -5.34 -0.29
C ILE A 14 2.09 -5.08 1.16
N THR A 15 2.74 -5.80 2.08
CA THR A 15 2.63 -5.54 3.52
C THR A 15 3.82 -4.70 3.95
N THR A 16 3.55 -3.55 4.58
CA THR A 16 4.61 -2.63 5.02
C THR A 16 4.28 -2.00 6.37
N SER A 17 5.33 -1.64 7.10
CA SER A 17 5.21 -0.87 8.33
C SER A 17 5.09 0.61 8.00
N PHE A 18 4.15 1.30 8.64
CA PHE A 18 3.91 2.72 8.44
C PHE A 18 4.04 3.48 9.76
N ASN A 19 4.77 4.59 9.74
CA ASN A 19 4.93 5.45 10.91
C ASN A 19 3.86 6.54 10.93
N GLY A 20 2.68 6.19 11.44
CA GLY A 20 1.54 7.09 11.58
C GLY A 20 0.29 6.32 11.96
N THR A 21 -0.86 6.96 11.77
CA THR A 21 -2.19 6.38 11.94
C THR A 21 -2.66 5.66 10.67
N VAL A 22 -3.80 4.97 10.76
CA VAL A 22 -4.44 4.35 9.58
C VAL A 22 -4.91 5.43 8.60
N ASP A 23 -5.36 6.58 9.09
CA ASP A 23 -5.80 7.69 8.24
C ASP A 23 -4.63 8.32 7.47
N ASP A 24 -3.48 8.49 8.13
CA ASP A 24 -2.25 8.95 7.47
C ASP A 24 -1.84 7.97 6.35
N ALA A 25 -1.94 6.65 6.61
CA ALA A 25 -1.66 5.63 5.60
C ALA A 25 -2.67 5.69 4.44
N ASN A 26 -3.96 5.88 4.71
CA ASN A 26 -4.98 6.07 3.68
C ASN A 26 -4.67 7.28 2.80
N GLN A 27 -4.30 8.42 3.39
CA GLN A 27 -3.92 9.61 2.62
C GLN A 27 -2.64 9.39 1.79
N TYR A 28 -1.67 8.64 2.31
CA TYR A 28 -0.40 8.40 1.63
C TYR A 28 -0.49 7.39 0.49
N PHE A 29 -1.18 6.25 0.69
CA PHE A 29 -1.20 5.18 -0.33
C PHE A 29 -2.44 5.23 -1.21
N LEU A 30 -3.64 5.47 -0.67
CA LEU A 30 -4.88 5.26 -1.43
C LEU A 30 -4.96 6.18 -2.65
N ASN A 31 -5.33 5.61 -3.78
CA ASN A 31 -5.39 6.26 -5.10
C ASN A 31 -4.05 6.75 -5.66
N GLN A 32 -2.93 6.56 -4.95
CA GLN A 32 -1.58 6.88 -5.45
C GLN A 32 -1.02 5.70 -6.26
N TYR A 33 -0.13 6.02 -7.21
CA TYR A 33 0.60 5.03 -8.01
C TYR A 33 1.98 4.76 -7.42
N PHE A 34 2.34 3.48 -7.33
CA PHE A 34 3.64 3.04 -6.86
C PHE A 34 4.25 2.09 -7.88
N ASN A 35 5.58 2.17 -8.03
CA ASN A 35 6.31 1.15 -8.76
C ASN A 35 6.50 -0.06 -7.84
N ILE A 36 5.81 -1.16 -8.13
CA ILE A 36 5.91 -2.43 -7.40
C ILE A 36 6.76 -3.47 -8.15
N GLY A 37 7.38 -3.06 -9.26
CA GLY A 37 8.19 -3.92 -10.10
C GLY A 37 9.60 -4.11 -9.57
N THR A 38 10.18 -5.28 -9.82
CA THR A 38 11.55 -5.62 -9.41
C THR A 38 12.53 -5.65 -10.58
N VAL A 39 12.06 -6.05 -11.78
CA VAL A 39 12.88 -6.15 -13.00
C VAL A 39 12.56 -5.06 -14.01
N VAL A 40 11.27 -4.73 -14.15
CA VAL A 40 10.77 -3.65 -15.01
C VAL A 40 9.77 -2.81 -14.21
N ASP A 41 9.56 -1.57 -14.64
CA ASP A 41 8.54 -0.72 -14.03
C ASP A 41 7.18 -1.39 -14.05
N ASN A 42 6.58 -1.52 -12.88
CA ASN A 42 5.22 -2.00 -12.70
C ASN A 42 4.46 -0.98 -11.86
N MET A 43 4.01 0.08 -12.52
CA MET A 43 3.25 1.17 -11.89
C MET A 43 1.83 0.71 -11.63
N GLN A 44 1.46 0.59 -10.36
CA GLN A 44 0.12 0.16 -9.95
C GLN A 44 -0.49 1.13 -8.95
N GLN A 45 -1.79 1.38 -9.10
CA GLN A 45 -2.54 2.21 -8.16
C GLN A 45 -2.89 1.37 -6.93
N CYS A 46 -2.69 1.92 -5.73
CA CYS A 46 -3.21 1.30 -4.52
C CYS A 46 -4.71 1.60 -4.41
N VAL A 47 -5.53 0.55 -4.43
CA VAL A 47 -7.00 0.65 -4.47
C VAL A 47 -7.65 0.32 -3.14
N LYS A 48 -6.91 -0.31 -2.21
CA LYS A 48 -7.39 -0.62 -0.86
C LYS A 48 -6.23 -0.75 0.11
N ILE A 49 -6.47 -0.32 1.34
CA ILE A 49 -5.57 -0.54 2.47
C ILE A 49 -6.31 -1.33 3.54
N GLU A 50 -5.62 -2.29 4.14
CA GLU A 50 -6.10 -3.02 5.33
C GLU A 50 -5.11 -2.81 6.48
N SER A 51 -5.58 -2.31 7.63
CA SER A 51 -4.78 -2.26 8.85
C SER A 51 -4.67 -3.64 9.46
N MET A 52 -3.45 -4.11 9.68
CA MET A 52 -3.20 -5.40 10.29
C MET A 52 -3.03 -5.21 11.80
N SER A 53 -4.02 -5.65 12.58
CA SER A 53 -3.87 -5.78 14.04
C SER A 53 -3.07 -7.05 14.34
N LYS A 54 -2.19 -7.01 15.34
CA LYS A 54 -1.53 -8.23 15.87
C LYS A 54 -2.54 -9.13 16.57
#